data_AF-A0A3B9RUD6-F1
#
_entry.id   AF-A0A3B9RUD6-F1
#
_cell.length_a   1.000
_cell.length_b   1.000
_cell.length_c   1.000
_cell.angle_alpha   90.00
_cell.angle_beta   90.00
_cell.angle_gamma   90.00
#
_symmetry.space_group_name_H-M   'P 1'
#
loop_
_entity.id
_entity.type
_entity.pdbx_description
1 polymer ?
#
loop_
_entity_poly.entity_id
_entity_poly.type
_entity_poly.pdbx_seq_one_letter_code
_entity_poly.pdbx_strand_id
1 'polypeptide(L)'
;MDIVINHHDKAAPPKSQAIFNYTDCWLNWLYCLDLPNNIQPYAALLARFHGLKEGPWLLAAPIHWEVSHNNAAVTATQKELKLSPAESLAFYEVIASFLREDGFVLHYINADTWLVKPMFKPAIKSAIPEWLLNRSLTPTLMSLDVSGYWPRLLTELQMLLSNHAYNQLKPRELTVNGIWFYGEGSFDALKKTTYTDNVQLQACFPEHVKPLDLNIMDDHAVYLIDNYQPDIIRKFQTYSKKHSTRWFWNNQAYQMIKKSWLDWLRG
;
A
#
# COMPACT_ATOMS: atom_id res chain seq x y z
N MET A 1 -9.01 18.80 6.27
CA MET A 1 -9.58 18.03 5.14
C MET A 1 -8.43 17.35 4.42
N ASP A 2 -8.62 16.09 4.03
CA ASP A 2 -7.66 15.35 3.22
C ASP A 2 -8.23 15.12 1.82
N ILE A 3 -7.47 15.47 0.78
CA ILE A 3 -7.87 15.30 -0.62
C ILE A 3 -6.87 14.34 -1.25
N VAL A 4 -7.35 13.17 -1.65
CA VAL A 4 -6.57 12.11 -2.29
C VAL A 4 -7.01 12.01 -3.74
N ILE A 5 -6.07 12.05 -4.67
CA ILE A 5 -6.35 12.11 -6.11
C ILE A 5 -5.55 11.03 -6.80
N ASN A 6 -6.26 10.12 -7.47
CA ASN A 6 -5.66 9.08 -8.29
C ASN A 6 -5.16 9.65 -9.63
N HIS A 7 -4.20 10.56 -9.56
CA HIS A 7 -3.61 11.22 -10.72
C HIS A 7 -2.21 11.75 -10.36
N HIS A 8 -1.40 12.03 -11.37
CA HIS A 8 -0.11 12.70 -11.20
C HIS A 8 -0.28 14.20 -11.40
N ASP A 9 0.23 15.02 -10.50
CA ASP A 9 0.28 16.47 -10.72
C ASP A 9 1.67 16.91 -11.18
N LYS A 10 1.74 18.02 -11.91
CA LYS A 10 2.99 18.53 -12.47
C LYS A 10 3.89 19.11 -11.39
N ALA A 11 3.34 19.86 -10.44
CA ALA A 11 4.10 20.51 -9.39
C ALA A 11 3.19 20.98 -8.25
N ALA A 12 3.67 20.84 -7.01
CA ALA A 12 3.00 21.40 -5.85
C ALA A 12 2.88 22.95 -5.96
N PRO A 13 1.78 23.54 -5.48
CA PRO A 13 1.60 24.99 -5.47
C PRO A 13 2.71 25.71 -4.70
N PRO A 14 3.09 26.94 -5.12
CA PRO A 14 4.04 27.75 -4.37
C PRO A 14 3.49 28.03 -2.96
N LYS A 15 4.37 27.98 -1.95
CA LYS A 15 4.06 28.14 -0.50
C LYS A 15 3.33 26.96 0.16
N SER A 16 3.25 25.82 -0.50
CA SER A 16 2.84 24.57 0.14
C SER A 16 4.01 23.94 0.90
N GLN A 17 3.70 23.12 1.91
CA GLN A 17 4.69 22.33 2.63
C GLN A 17 4.62 20.88 2.14
N ALA A 18 5.73 20.31 1.66
CA ALA A 18 5.78 18.90 1.29
C ALA A 18 5.51 18.01 2.50
N ILE A 19 4.71 16.96 2.29
CA ILE A 19 4.40 15.96 3.32
C ILE A 19 4.63 14.55 2.76
N PHE A 20 4.65 13.56 3.65
CA PHE A 20 4.81 12.17 3.26
C PHE A 20 3.67 11.69 2.34
N ASN A 21 4.00 10.87 1.35
CA ASN A 21 3.02 10.17 0.50
C ASN A 21 3.52 8.78 0.08
N TYR A 22 2.55 7.93 -0.23
CA TYR A 22 2.75 6.72 -1.03
C TYR A 22 2.63 7.02 -2.52
N THR A 23 3.15 6.11 -3.34
CA THR A 23 3.01 6.17 -4.81
C THR A 23 1.68 5.61 -5.33
N ASP A 24 0.83 5.13 -4.43
CA ASP A 24 -0.42 4.43 -4.71
C ASP A 24 -1.57 5.21 -4.06
N CYS A 25 -2.65 5.43 -4.83
CA CYS A 25 -3.78 6.23 -4.36
C CYS A 25 -4.49 5.59 -3.16
N TRP A 26 -4.59 4.26 -3.13
CA TRP A 26 -5.27 3.52 -2.08
C TRP A 26 -4.48 3.55 -0.78
N LEU A 27 -3.16 3.41 -0.85
CA LEU A 27 -2.30 3.60 0.33
C LEU A 27 -2.35 5.03 0.87
N ASN A 28 -2.41 6.04 -0.01
CA ASN A 28 -2.61 7.43 0.42
C ASN A 28 -3.98 7.64 1.08
N TRP A 29 -5.03 7.01 0.55
CA TRP A 29 -6.35 7.03 1.16
C TRP A 29 -6.34 6.39 2.54
N LEU A 30 -5.79 5.18 2.68
CA LEU A 30 -5.67 4.46 3.96
C LEU A 30 -4.87 5.27 5.00
N TYR A 31 -3.78 5.92 4.58
CA TYR A 31 -3.02 6.85 5.43
C TYR A 31 -3.88 8.01 5.94
N CYS A 32 -4.76 8.55 5.11
CA CYS A 32 -5.66 9.64 5.50
C CYS A 32 -6.76 9.21 6.47
N LEU A 33 -7.04 7.91 6.63
CA LEU A 33 -8.08 7.42 7.55
C LEU A 33 -7.65 7.41 9.02
N ASP A 34 -6.39 7.73 9.31
CA ASP A 34 -5.80 7.77 10.66
C ASP A 34 -6.04 6.46 11.45
N LEU A 35 -5.83 5.32 10.79
CA LEU A 35 -6.02 4.00 11.40
C LEU A 35 -5.01 3.78 12.56
N PRO A 36 -5.39 3.02 13.61
CA PRO A 36 -4.52 2.77 14.76
C PRO A 36 -3.17 2.17 14.36
N ASN A 37 -2.12 2.59 15.07
CA ASN A 37 -0.74 2.11 14.88
C ASN A 37 -0.20 2.27 13.45
N ASN A 38 -0.80 3.15 12.65
CA ASN A 38 -0.45 3.37 11.24
C ASN A 38 -0.51 2.10 10.38
N ILE A 39 -1.37 1.15 10.77
CA ILE A 39 -1.61 -0.07 10.00
C ILE A 39 -2.29 0.32 8.69
N GLN A 40 -1.79 -0.24 7.59
CA GLN A 40 -2.34 -0.04 6.25
C GLN A 40 -3.01 -1.36 5.83
N PRO A 41 -4.33 -1.55 6.08
CA PRO A 41 -5.06 -2.80 5.79
C PRO A 41 -5.27 -2.98 4.28
N TYR A 42 -4.18 -2.92 3.52
CA TYR A 42 -4.19 -2.85 2.07
C TYR A 42 -4.61 -4.19 1.47
N ALA A 43 -4.16 -5.29 2.07
CA ALA A 43 -4.59 -6.62 1.66
C ALA A 43 -6.09 -6.83 1.89
N ALA A 44 -6.63 -6.32 3.00
CA ALA A 44 -8.07 -6.39 3.28
C ALA A 44 -8.89 -5.55 2.28
N LEU A 45 -8.38 -4.36 1.88
CA LEU A 45 -9.01 -3.53 0.86
C LEU A 45 -9.11 -4.28 -0.47
N LEU A 46 -7.99 -4.81 -0.94
CA LEU A 46 -7.92 -5.51 -2.22
C LEU A 46 -8.74 -6.81 -2.20
N ALA A 47 -8.70 -7.56 -1.09
CA ALA A 47 -9.55 -8.73 -0.92
C ALA A 47 -11.05 -8.37 -1.07
N ARG A 48 -11.47 -7.25 -0.48
CA ARG A 48 -12.86 -6.77 -0.58
C ARG A 48 -13.22 -6.32 -2.00
N PHE A 49 -12.32 -5.60 -2.68
CA PHE A 49 -12.49 -5.23 -4.09
C PHE A 49 -12.70 -6.44 -4.99
N HIS A 50 -12.03 -7.55 -4.69
CA HIS A 50 -12.17 -8.82 -5.40
C HIS A 50 -13.30 -9.72 -4.88
N GLY A 51 -14.17 -9.21 -4.00
CA GLY A 51 -15.32 -9.96 -3.48
C GLY A 51 -14.93 -11.15 -2.60
N LEU A 52 -13.71 -11.19 -2.07
CA LEU A 52 -13.25 -12.25 -1.20
C LEU A 52 -13.85 -12.10 0.20
N LYS A 53 -14.11 -13.22 0.86
CA LYS A 53 -14.60 -13.23 2.25
C LYS A 53 -13.58 -12.57 3.18
N GLU A 54 -14.09 -11.85 4.18
CA GLU A 54 -13.27 -11.21 5.21
C GLU A 54 -12.33 -12.19 5.92
N GLY A 55 -11.22 -11.65 6.42
CA GLY A 55 -10.22 -12.40 7.18
C GLY A 55 -8.84 -11.75 7.12
N PRO A 56 -7.82 -12.40 7.72
CA PRO A 56 -6.46 -11.85 7.84
C PRO A 56 -5.70 -11.98 6.52
N TRP A 57 -6.17 -11.30 5.48
CA TRP A 57 -5.47 -11.24 4.20
C TRP A 57 -4.16 -10.47 4.35
N LEU A 58 -3.16 -10.91 3.59
CA LEU A 58 -1.87 -10.28 3.38
C LEU A 58 -1.61 -10.22 1.87
N LEU A 59 -0.82 -9.25 1.45
CA LEU A 59 -0.20 -9.21 0.14
C LEU A 59 1.11 -10.01 0.18
N ALA A 60 1.43 -10.68 -0.91
CA ALA A 60 2.71 -11.35 -1.12
C ALA A 60 3.44 -10.68 -2.29
N ALA A 61 4.55 -10.00 -2.00
CA ALA A 61 5.38 -9.33 -3.00
C ALA A 61 6.66 -10.13 -3.28
N PRO A 62 6.88 -10.55 -4.54
CA PRO A 62 8.20 -10.97 -5.01
C PRO A 62 9.29 -9.95 -4.68
N ILE A 63 10.40 -10.42 -4.14
CA ILE A 63 11.58 -9.60 -3.83
C ILE A 63 12.87 -10.27 -4.30
N HIS A 64 13.88 -9.43 -4.54
CA HIS A 64 15.27 -9.84 -4.51
C HIS A 64 15.88 -9.34 -3.21
N TRP A 65 16.50 -10.23 -2.46
CA TRP A 65 17.32 -9.87 -1.32
C TRP A 65 18.71 -10.48 -1.42
N GLU A 66 19.69 -9.75 -0.90
CA GLU A 66 21.07 -10.18 -0.84
C GLU A 66 21.43 -10.49 0.60
N VAL A 67 22.06 -11.64 0.79
CA VAL A 67 22.58 -12.06 2.09
C VAL A 67 24.11 -11.98 2.02
N SER A 68 24.67 -11.15 2.88
CA SER A 68 26.11 -11.04 3.14
C SER A 68 26.43 -11.65 4.51
N HIS A 69 27.72 -11.81 4.83
CA HIS A 69 28.17 -12.45 6.07
C HIS A 69 27.58 -11.82 7.36
N ASN A 70 27.25 -10.53 7.34
CA ASN A 70 26.74 -9.80 8.52
C ASN A 70 25.36 -9.15 8.34
N ASN A 71 24.77 -9.22 7.15
CA ASN A 71 23.53 -8.50 6.87
C ASN A 71 22.73 -9.11 5.72
N ALA A 72 21.41 -9.06 5.81
CA ALA A 72 20.50 -9.27 4.69
C ALA A 72 19.84 -7.94 4.32
N ALA A 73 19.65 -7.67 3.03
CA ALA A 73 18.95 -6.48 2.57
C ALA A 73 18.08 -6.80 1.35
N VAL A 74 16.88 -6.23 1.30
CA VAL A 74 16.06 -6.26 0.08
C VAL A 74 16.66 -5.25 -0.89
N THR A 75 17.06 -5.68 -2.08
CA THR A 75 17.71 -4.83 -3.09
C THR A 75 16.82 -4.59 -4.31
N ALA A 76 15.77 -5.41 -4.50
CA ALA A 76 14.72 -5.16 -5.48
C ALA A 76 13.35 -5.64 -4.99
N THR A 77 12.31 -4.90 -5.38
CA THR A 77 10.90 -5.28 -5.21
C THR A 77 10.25 -5.52 -6.57
N GLN A 78 8.94 -5.74 -6.58
CA GLN A 78 8.13 -5.95 -7.79
C GLN A 78 8.45 -4.97 -8.94
N LYS A 79 8.63 -3.68 -8.63
CA LYS A 79 8.91 -2.62 -9.63
C LYS A 79 10.26 -2.81 -10.33
N GLU A 80 11.29 -3.22 -9.60
CA GLU A 80 12.63 -3.45 -10.13
C GLU A 80 12.74 -4.82 -10.82
N LEU A 81 12.04 -5.82 -10.30
CA LEU A 81 12.02 -7.18 -10.84
C LEU A 81 11.35 -7.27 -12.23
N LYS A 82 10.36 -6.39 -12.51
CA LYS A 82 9.68 -6.28 -13.81
C LYS A 82 9.20 -7.64 -14.35
N LEU A 83 8.57 -8.43 -13.48
CA LEU A 83 8.06 -9.73 -13.86
C LEU A 83 6.95 -9.59 -14.89
N SER A 84 7.04 -10.36 -15.97
CA SER A 84 5.91 -10.51 -16.87
C SER A 84 4.77 -11.27 -16.17
N PRO A 85 3.51 -11.15 -16.63
CA PRO A 85 2.40 -11.91 -16.07
C PRO A 85 2.62 -13.42 -16.05
N ALA A 86 3.30 -13.98 -17.05
CA ALA A 86 3.62 -15.41 -17.10
C ALA A 86 4.67 -15.81 -16.06
N GLU A 87 5.70 -14.98 -15.85
CA GLU A 87 6.71 -15.21 -14.82
C GLU A 87 6.12 -15.12 -13.42
N SER A 88 5.35 -14.07 -13.18
CA SER A 88 4.64 -13.87 -11.92
C SER A 88 3.73 -15.06 -11.60
N LEU A 89 2.92 -15.51 -12.58
CA LEU A 89 2.06 -16.67 -12.38
C LEU A 89 2.85 -17.95 -12.06
N ALA A 90 3.98 -18.19 -12.73
CA ALA A 90 4.80 -19.37 -12.47
C ALA A 90 5.37 -19.38 -11.04
N PHE A 91 5.88 -18.24 -10.56
CA PHE A 91 6.31 -18.11 -9.16
C PHE A 91 5.14 -18.30 -8.19
N TYR A 92 3.99 -17.67 -8.48
CA TYR A 92 2.78 -17.82 -7.68
C TYR A 92 2.36 -19.28 -7.54
N GLU A 93 2.37 -20.08 -8.61
CA GLU A 93 1.95 -21.48 -8.58
C GLU A 93 2.81 -22.33 -7.63
N VAL A 94 4.13 -22.15 -7.68
CA VAL A 94 5.09 -22.85 -6.80
C VAL A 94 4.86 -22.47 -5.33
N ILE A 95 4.73 -21.17 -5.06
CA ILE A 95 4.48 -20.66 -3.70
C ILE A 95 3.12 -21.10 -3.19
N ALA A 96 2.10 -21.08 -4.06
CA ALA A 96 0.76 -21.50 -3.70
C ALA A 96 0.71 -22.99 -3.37
N SER A 97 1.44 -23.83 -4.10
CA SER A 97 1.56 -25.25 -3.75
C SER A 97 2.18 -25.43 -2.37
N PHE A 98 3.32 -24.78 -2.13
CA PHE A 98 4.06 -24.88 -0.86
C PHE A 98 3.23 -24.37 0.34
N LEU A 99 2.64 -23.18 0.23
CA LEU A 99 1.92 -22.56 1.34
C LEU A 99 0.57 -23.23 1.64
N ARG A 100 -0.07 -23.89 0.67
CA ARG A 100 -1.30 -24.65 0.92
C ARG A 100 -1.08 -25.81 1.89
N GLU A 101 0.10 -26.43 1.87
CA GLU A 101 0.46 -27.50 2.80
C GLU A 101 0.51 -26.99 4.24
N ASP A 102 0.87 -25.72 4.45
CA ASP A 102 0.87 -25.04 5.74
C ASP A 102 -0.44 -24.27 6.02
N GLY A 103 -1.52 -24.57 5.28
CA GLY A 103 -2.86 -24.06 5.56
C GLY A 103 -3.14 -22.62 5.08
N PHE A 104 -2.36 -22.10 4.13
CA PHE A 104 -2.68 -20.81 3.51
C PHE A 104 -3.71 -20.96 2.40
N VAL A 105 -4.59 -19.95 2.27
CA VAL A 105 -5.39 -19.75 1.07
C VAL A 105 -4.70 -18.68 0.23
N LEU A 106 -4.52 -18.92 -1.07
CA LEU A 106 -3.90 -17.97 -1.98
C LEU A 106 -4.88 -17.57 -3.08
N HIS A 107 -4.78 -16.32 -3.52
CA HIS A 107 -5.57 -15.77 -4.60
C HIS A 107 -4.69 -14.88 -5.49
N TYR A 108 -4.53 -15.27 -6.75
CA TYR A 108 -3.82 -14.48 -7.76
C TYR A 108 -4.76 -13.44 -8.36
N ILE A 109 -4.41 -12.16 -8.24
CA ILE A 109 -5.17 -11.08 -8.89
C ILE A 109 -4.51 -10.71 -10.22
N ASN A 110 -3.23 -10.34 -10.17
CA ASN A 110 -2.45 -9.94 -11.34
C ASN A 110 -0.95 -10.12 -11.06
N ALA A 111 -0.12 -9.71 -12.03
CA ALA A 111 1.33 -9.89 -11.96
C ALA A 111 1.97 -9.27 -10.71
N ASP A 112 1.39 -8.18 -10.20
CA ASP A 112 1.92 -7.37 -9.11
C ASP A 112 1.18 -7.56 -7.78
N THR A 113 0.07 -8.31 -7.79
CA THR A 113 -0.84 -8.41 -6.65
C THR A 113 -1.23 -9.85 -6.41
N TRP A 114 -0.66 -10.45 -5.37
CA TRP A 114 -1.06 -11.77 -4.87
C TRP A 114 -1.56 -11.62 -3.44
N LEU A 115 -2.72 -12.20 -3.17
CA LEU A 115 -3.29 -12.24 -1.83
C LEU A 115 -3.06 -13.61 -1.20
N VAL A 116 -2.68 -13.61 0.07
CA VAL A 116 -2.56 -14.81 0.89
C VAL A 116 -3.35 -14.62 2.18
N LYS A 117 -3.98 -15.68 2.65
CA LYS A 117 -4.72 -15.72 3.92
C LYS A 117 -4.12 -16.82 4.78
N PRO A 118 -3.20 -16.49 5.71
CA PRO A 118 -2.73 -17.45 6.72
C PRO A 118 -3.89 -17.92 7.60
N MET A 119 -4.12 -19.23 7.65
CA MET A 119 -5.06 -19.81 8.61
C MET A 119 -4.32 -20.28 9.86
N PHE A 120 -4.79 -19.84 11.03
CA PHE A 120 -4.24 -20.23 12.34
C PHE A 120 -2.74 -19.94 12.53
N LYS A 121 -2.23 -18.86 11.92
CA LYS A 121 -0.84 -18.40 12.10
C LYS A 121 -0.75 -17.19 13.04
N PRO A 122 0.42 -16.92 13.64
CA PRO A 122 0.66 -15.70 14.39
C PRO A 122 0.42 -14.45 13.52
N ALA A 123 -0.10 -13.39 14.13
CA ALA A 123 -0.22 -12.10 13.45
C ALA A 123 1.17 -11.59 13.05
N ILE A 124 1.29 -11.15 11.81
CA ILE A 124 2.50 -10.49 11.29
C ILE A 124 2.45 -8.99 11.58
N LYS A 125 3.61 -8.39 11.84
CA LYS A 125 3.82 -6.94 11.82
C LYS A 125 4.87 -6.61 10.79
N SER A 126 4.42 -6.21 9.60
CA SER A 126 5.30 -6.04 8.46
C SER A 126 5.43 -4.58 8.06
N ALA A 127 6.42 -4.29 7.22
CA ALA A 127 6.50 -3.02 6.51
C ALA A 127 6.18 -3.22 5.03
N ILE A 128 5.78 -2.14 4.38
CA ILE A 128 5.62 -2.08 2.93
C ILE A 128 6.99 -2.33 2.26
N PRO A 129 7.08 -3.18 1.22
CA PRO A 129 8.35 -3.60 0.62
C PRO A 129 9.29 -2.45 0.23
N GLU A 130 8.74 -1.36 -0.31
CA GLU A 130 9.53 -0.19 -0.73
C GLU A 130 10.31 0.46 0.42
N TRP A 131 9.86 0.30 1.66
CA TRP A 131 10.56 0.84 2.84
C TRP A 131 11.71 -0.07 3.33
N LEU A 132 11.81 -1.28 2.79
CA LEU A 132 12.86 -2.25 3.12
C LEU A 132 14.07 -2.12 2.19
N LEU A 133 13.90 -1.48 1.04
CA LEU A 133 14.94 -1.33 0.02
C LEU A 133 16.22 -0.75 0.63
N ASN A 134 17.33 -1.47 0.41
CA ASN A 134 18.68 -1.11 0.83
C ASN A 134 18.84 -0.88 2.35
N ARG A 135 17.96 -1.48 3.16
CA ARG A 135 18.06 -1.46 4.63
C ARG A 135 18.41 -2.83 5.16
N SER A 136 19.04 -2.86 6.33
CA SER A 136 19.24 -4.11 7.07
C SER A 136 17.88 -4.73 7.39
N LEU A 137 17.72 -5.97 6.98
CA LEU A 137 16.50 -6.73 7.19
C LEU A 137 16.50 -7.47 8.52
N THR A 138 17.67 -7.64 9.16
CA THR A 138 17.81 -8.35 10.43
C THR A 138 16.87 -7.80 11.52
N PRO A 139 16.81 -6.48 11.79
CA PRO A 139 15.89 -5.94 12.78
C PRO A 139 14.43 -6.11 12.39
N THR A 140 14.13 -6.02 11.09
CA THR A 140 12.76 -6.20 10.55
C THR A 140 12.29 -7.64 10.73
N LEU A 141 13.12 -8.63 10.41
CA LEU A 141 12.79 -10.05 10.60
C LEU A 141 12.48 -10.34 12.08
N MET A 142 13.28 -9.80 13.00
CA MET A 142 13.07 -9.98 14.44
C MET A 142 11.77 -9.35 14.96
N SER A 143 11.19 -8.38 14.24
CA SER A 143 9.97 -7.70 14.66
C SER A 143 8.69 -8.21 13.97
N LEU A 144 8.82 -9.12 13.00
CA LEU A 144 7.67 -9.68 12.26
C LEU A 144 6.66 -10.38 13.16
N ASP A 145 7.15 -11.20 14.09
CA ASP A 145 6.32 -11.85 15.11
C ASP A 145 7.16 -12.33 16.30
N VAL A 146 6.48 -12.60 17.42
CA VAL A 146 7.12 -13.04 18.67
C VAL A 146 7.55 -14.50 18.67
N SER A 147 6.98 -15.33 17.78
CA SER A 147 7.24 -16.78 17.74
C SER A 147 8.37 -17.18 16.78
N GLY A 148 8.82 -16.26 15.92
CA GLY A 148 9.80 -16.52 14.86
C GLY A 148 9.22 -17.31 13.68
N TYR A 149 7.90 -17.43 13.58
CA TYR A 149 7.23 -18.19 12.51
C TYR A 149 7.49 -17.55 11.14
N TRP A 150 7.29 -16.25 10.99
CA TRP A 150 7.44 -15.58 9.70
C TRP A 150 8.88 -15.55 9.20
N PRO A 151 9.91 -15.22 10.03
CA PRO A 151 11.30 -15.34 9.62
C PRO A 151 11.66 -16.72 9.09
N ARG A 152 11.21 -17.78 9.77
CA ARG A 152 11.44 -19.16 9.32
C ARG A 152 10.78 -19.43 7.98
N LEU A 153 9.51 -19.05 7.82
CA LEU A 153 8.78 -19.21 6.56
C LEU A 153 9.47 -18.48 5.40
N LEU A 154 9.94 -17.26 5.64
CA LEU A 154 10.67 -16.47 4.64
C LEU A 154 11.97 -17.14 4.20
N THR A 155 12.72 -17.75 5.13
CA THR A 155 13.91 -18.54 4.80
C THR A 155 13.56 -19.80 3.99
N GLU A 156 12.51 -20.52 4.36
CA GLU A 156 12.04 -21.69 3.61
C GLU A 156 11.64 -21.32 2.17
N LEU A 157 10.90 -20.22 2.00
CA LEU A 157 10.53 -19.68 0.68
C LEU A 157 11.75 -19.23 -0.13
N GLN A 158 12.76 -18.64 0.51
CA GLN A 158 14.00 -18.29 -0.20
C GLN A 158 14.70 -19.52 -0.77
N MET A 159 14.81 -20.60 0.01
CA MET A 159 15.41 -21.85 -0.47
C MET A 159 14.60 -22.48 -1.61
N LEU A 160 13.27 -22.40 -1.54
CA LEU A 160 12.37 -22.88 -2.59
C LEU A 160 12.58 -22.08 -3.89
N LEU A 161 12.69 -20.75 -3.79
CA LEU A 161 12.71 -19.84 -4.93
C LEU A 161 14.10 -19.68 -5.57
N SER A 162 15.17 -19.83 -4.81
CA SER A 162 16.54 -19.64 -5.30
C SER A 162 16.86 -20.51 -6.53
N ASN A 163 16.30 -21.72 -6.59
CA ASN A 163 16.50 -22.68 -7.67
C ASN A 163 15.39 -22.69 -8.72
N HIS A 164 14.46 -21.75 -8.69
CA HIS A 164 13.33 -21.72 -9.62
C HIS A 164 13.80 -21.58 -11.08
N ALA A 165 13.17 -22.30 -12.01
CA ALA A 165 13.59 -22.34 -13.42
C ALA A 165 13.65 -20.94 -14.06
N TYR A 166 12.71 -20.05 -13.73
CA TYR A 166 12.71 -18.67 -14.26
C TYR A 166 13.88 -17.81 -13.80
N ASN A 167 14.52 -18.15 -12.67
CA ASN A 167 15.78 -17.49 -12.27
C ASN A 167 16.97 -17.94 -13.13
N GLN A 168 16.84 -19.06 -13.85
CA GLN A 168 17.90 -19.64 -14.69
C GLN A 168 17.76 -19.29 -16.17
N LEU A 169 16.60 -18.77 -16.60
CA LEU A 169 16.27 -18.64 -18.02
C LEU A 169 17.09 -17.58 -18.78
N LYS A 170 17.84 -16.70 -18.10
CA LYS A 170 18.82 -15.73 -18.65
C LYS A 170 19.79 -15.32 -17.54
N PRO A 171 20.99 -14.75 -17.82
CA PRO A 171 21.73 -13.99 -16.82
C PRO A 171 20.88 -12.76 -16.41
N ARG A 172 20.04 -12.95 -15.41
CA ARG A 172 19.34 -11.86 -14.72
C ARG A 172 20.17 -11.46 -13.53
N GLU A 173 20.50 -10.17 -13.46
CA GLU A 173 21.16 -9.59 -12.28
C GLU A 173 20.26 -9.66 -11.05
N LEU A 174 18.93 -9.58 -11.23
CA LEU A 174 17.94 -9.68 -10.16
C LEU A 174 17.10 -10.95 -10.31
N THR A 175 17.23 -11.87 -9.36
CA THR A 175 16.42 -13.09 -9.26
C THR A 175 15.26 -12.90 -8.29
N VAL A 176 14.15 -13.60 -8.51
CA VAL A 176 13.11 -13.69 -7.47
C VAL A 176 13.54 -14.77 -6.50
N ASN A 177 14.17 -14.37 -5.40
CA ASN A 177 14.73 -15.29 -4.41
C ASN A 177 14.06 -15.14 -3.04
N GLY A 178 12.92 -14.46 -2.98
CA GLY A 178 12.13 -14.30 -1.77
C GLY A 178 10.74 -13.76 -2.07
N ILE A 179 9.88 -13.84 -1.05
CA ILE A 179 8.56 -13.24 -1.02
C ILE A 179 8.46 -12.46 0.28
N TRP A 180 7.93 -11.25 0.23
CA TRP A 180 7.62 -10.45 1.41
C TRP A 180 6.11 -10.38 1.63
N PHE A 181 5.67 -10.65 2.86
CA PHE A 181 4.26 -10.55 3.23
C PHE A 181 3.96 -9.22 3.90
N TYR A 182 2.90 -8.53 3.47
CA TYR A 182 2.56 -7.23 4.02
C TYR A 182 1.10 -6.81 3.88
N GLY A 183 0.76 -5.63 4.39
CA GLY A 183 -0.57 -5.03 4.23
C GLY A 183 -1.60 -5.62 5.18
N GLU A 184 -1.15 -6.12 6.33
CA GLU A 184 -2.01 -6.62 7.40
C GLU A 184 -2.96 -5.55 7.93
N GLY A 185 -4.03 -5.98 8.59
CA GLY A 185 -4.97 -5.11 9.28
C GLY A 185 -6.42 -5.36 8.91
N SER A 186 -7.31 -4.65 9.59
CA SER A 186 -8.75 -4.67 9.37
C SER A 186 -9.32 -3.26 9.41
N PHE A 187 -10.59 -3.12 9.02
CA PHE A 187 -11.31 -1.85 8.98
C PHE A 187 -12.20 -1.61 10.21
N ASP A 188 -11.94 -2.30 11.32
CA ASP A 188 -12.83 -2.35 12.49
C ASP A 188 -13.00 -1.00 13.21
N ALA A 189 -12.15 0.00 12.90
CA ALA A 189 -12.10 1.28 13.59
C ALA A 189 -12.06 2.49 12.62
N LEU A 190 -12.76 2.41 11.49
CA LEU A 190 -12.92 3.56 10.59
C LEU A 190 -13.63 4.72 11.33
N LYS A 191 -13.00 5.90 11.35
CA LYS A 191 -13.54 7.09 12.03
C LYS A 191 -13.92 8.21 11.08
N LYS A 192 -13.22 8.33 9.96
CA LYS A 192 -13.46 9.40 8.99
C LYS A 192 -14.42 8.94 7.92
N THR A 193 -15.35 9.82 7.56
CA THR A 193 -16.15 9.65 6.34
C THR A 193 -15.27 9.95 5.12
N THR A 194 -15.37 9.11 4.10
CA THR A 194 -14.80 9.36 2.78
C THR A 194 -15.89 9.75 1.79
N TYR A 195 -15.67 10.79 0.99
CA TYR A 195 -16.50 11.12 -0.17
C TYR A 195 -15.72 10.79 -1.45
N THR A 196 -16.30 10.00 -2.34
CA THR A 196 -15.59 9.53 -3.54
C THR A 196 -16.50 9.33 -4.73
N ASP A 197 -15.94 9.47 -5.93
CA ASP A 197 -16.57 9.10 -7.20
C ASP A 197 -16.35 7.61 -7.56
N ASN A 198 -15.55 6.87 -6.78
CA ASN A 198 -15.36 5.44 -6.99
C ASN A 198 -16.55 4.62 -6.42
N VAL A 199 -17.35 4.06 -7.32
CA VAL A 199 -18.55 3.27 -6.97
C VAL A 199 -18.22 1.94 -6.26
N GLN A 200 -17.07 1.33 -6.56
CA GLN A 200 -16.66 0.06 -5.95
C GLN A 200 -16.32 0.25 -4.47
N LEU A 201 -15.60 1.33 -4.13
CA LEU A 201 -15.25 1.68 -2.76
C LEU A 201 -16.50 2.04 -1.95
N GLN A 202 -17.45 2.78 -2.55
CA GLN A 202 -18.76 3.04 -1.94
C GLN A 202 -19.51 1.74 -1.63
N ALA A 203 -19.60 0.82 -2.59
CA ALA A 203 -20.25 -0.48 -2.40
C ALA A 203 -19.53 -1.34 -1.36
N CYS A 204 -18.21 -1.25 -1.29
CA CYS A 204 -17.43 -1.94 -0.28
C CYS A 204 -17.73 -1.36 1.11
N PHE A 205 -17.75 -0.05 1.32
CA PHE A 205 -17.86 0.54 2.66
C PHE A 205 -19.04 1.51 2.79
N PRO A 206 -20.29 1.06 2.62
CA PRO A 206 -21.45 1.95 2.47
C PRO A 206 -21.74 2.83 3.69
N GLU A 207 -21.32 2.39 4.89
CA GLU A 207 -21.51 3.16 6.13
C GLU A 207 -20.54 4.35 6.26
N HIS A 208 -19.34 4.24 5.67
CA HIS A 208 -18.24 5.19 5.87
C HIS A 208 -17.80 5.90 4.58
N VAL A 209 -18.15 5.35 3.42
CA VAL A 209 -17.80 5.88 2.10
C VAL A 209 -19.08 6.29 1.37
N LYS A 210 -19.20 7.59 1.09
CA LYS A 210 -20.35 8.21 0.46
C LYS A 210 -20.01 8.66 -0.96
N PRO A 211 -21.02 8.81 -1.84
CA PRO A 211 -20.83 9.45 -3.14
C PRO A 211 -20.24 10.85 -3.00
N LEU A 212 -19.38 11.23 -3.94
CA LEU A 212 -18.78 12.57 -3.99
C LEU A 212 -19.87 13.63 -4.18
N ASP A 213 -20.09 14.45 -3.14
CA ASP A 213 -20.91 15.65 -3.21
C ASP A 213 -20.04 16.87 -2.98
N LEU A 214 -19.84 17.66 -4.04
CA LEU A 214 -19.00 18.84 -3.99
C LEU A 214 -19.63 20.01 -3.22
N ASN A 215 -20.88 19.90 -2.80
CA ASN A 215 -21.53 20.90 -1.95
C ASN A 215 -21.24 20.64 -0.47
N ILE A 216 -20.74 19.46 -0.13
CA ILE A 216 -20.29 19.09 1.20
C ILE A 216 -18.78 19.32 1.26
N MET A 217 -18.34 20.15 2.20
CA MET A 217 -16.94 20.46 2.44
C MET A 217 -16.66 20.41 3.95
N ASP A 218 -16.54 19.19 4.45
CA ASP A 218 -16.16 18.84 5.81
C ASP A 218 -14.64 18.82 6.01
N ASP A 219 -14.16 19.61 6.98
CA ASP A 219 -12.75 19.72 7.33
C ASP A 219 -12.15 18.46 7.96
N HIS A 220 -12.96 17.49 8.40
CA HIS A 220 -12.50 16.23 9.01
C HIS A 220 -12.66 15.01 8.08
N ALA A 221 -13.24 15.19 6.90
CA ALA A 221 -13.44 14.12 5.93
C ALA A 221 -12.24 13.91 5.00
N VAL A 222 -12.26 12.76 4.32
CA VAL A 222 -11.36 12.42 3.22
C VAL A 222 -12.15 12.52 1.91
N TYR A 223 -11.61 13.20 0.91
CA TYR A 223 -12.17 13.26 -0.44
C TYR A 223 -11.25 12.47 -1.35
N LEU A 224 -11.70 11.32 -1.83
CA LEU A 224 -10.95 10.47 -2.75
C LEU A 224 -11.51 10.66 -4.17
N ILE A 225 -10.70 11.22 -5.06
CA ILE A 225 -11.04 11.41 -6.46
C ILE A 225 -10.29 10.38 -7.29
N ASP A 226 -11.02 9.35 -7.70
CA ASP A 226 -10.48 8.26 -8.48
C ASP A 226 -10.46 8.60 -9.97
N ASN A 227 -11.50 9.28 -10.48
CA ASN A 227 -11.55 9.76 -11.86
C ASN A 227 -11.21 11.25 -11.92
N TYR A 228 -9.97 11.56 -12.31
CA TYR A 228 -9.50 12.93 -12.37
C TYR A 228 -10.34 13.80 -13.32
N GLN A 229 -10.85 14.92 -12.78
CA GLN A 229 -11.55 15.95 -13.54
C GLN A 229 -11.07 17.35 -13.11
N PRO A 230 -10.52 18.17 -14.03
CA PRO A 230 -9.96 19.48 -13.69
C PRO A 230 -10.92 20.42 -12.94
N ASP A 231 -12.22 20.40 -13.26
CA ASP A 231 -13.19 21.30 -12.64
C ASP A 231 -13.50 20.93 -11.19
N ILE A 232 -13.48 19.62 -10.87
CA ILE A 232 -13.60 19.17 -9.49
C ILE A 232 -12.38 19.64 -8.69
N ILE A 233 -11.18 19.47 -9.25
CA ILE A 233 -9.93 19.91 -8.60
C ILE A 233 -9.94 21.41 -8.35
N ARG A 234 -10.38 22.22 -9.33
CA ARG A 234 -10.52 23.69 -9.17
C ARG A 234 -11.45 24.08 -8.03
N LYS A 235 -12.53 23.32 -7.80
CA LYS A 235 -13.46 23.57 -6.70
C LYS A 235 -12.78 23.34 -5.34
N PHE A 236 -12.07 22.23 -5.18
CA PHE A 236 -11.26 21.98 -3.97
C PHE A 236 -10.14 23.01 -3.79
N GLN A 237 -9.42 23.38 -4.85
CA GLN A 237 -8.39 24.43 -4.78
C GLN A 237 -8.96 25.78 -4.33
N THR A 238 -10.18 26.11 -4.76
CA THR A 238 -10.87 27.33 -4.33
C THR A 238 -11.22 27.29 -2.85
N TYR A 239 -11.71 26.15 -2.35
CA TYR A 239 -12.00 25.94 -0.94
C TYR A 239 -10.72 26.00 -0.08
N SER A 240 -9.65 25.31 -0.50
CA SER A 240 -8.34 25.27 0.18
C SER A 240 -7.68 26.63 0.38
N LYS A 241 -8.11 27.70 -0.31
CA LYS A 241 -7.59 29.06 -0.06
C LYS A 241 -7.89 29.55 1.36
N LYS A 242 -8.95 29.05 2.01
CA LYS A 242 -9.41 29.51 3.33
C LYS A 242 -9.24 28.47 4.45
N HIS A 243 -8.92 27.22 4.09
CA HIS A 243 -8.89 26.07 5.00
C HIS A 243 -7.52 25.39 4.94
N SER A 244 -7.11 24.72 6.03
CA SER A 244 -5.93 23.86 5.95
C SER A 244 -6.30 22.52 5.33
N THR A 245 -5.61 22.16 4.26
CA THR A 245 -5.92 20.96 3.48
C THR A 245 -4.64 20.22 3.13
N ARG A 246 -4.64 18.90 3.29
CA ARG A 246 -3.57 18.04 2.77
C ARG A 246 -4.01 17.47 1.43
N TRP A 247 -3.12 17.50 0.45
CA TRP A 247 -3.33 17.03 -0.91
C TRP A 247 -2.38 15.88 -1.17
N PHE A 248 -2.91 14.75 -1.61
CA PHE A 248 -2.16 13.55 -1.93
C PHE A 248 -2.43 13.18 -3.38
N TRP A 249 -1.38 13.22 -4.19
CA TRP A 249 -1.33 12.74 -5.56
C TRP A 249 -0.46 11.49 -5.58
N ASN A 250 -0.57 10.66 -6.62
CA ASN A 250 0.23 9.43 -6.70
C ASN A 250 1.74 9.72 -6.79
N ASN A 251 2.14 10.93 -7.17
CA ASN A 251 3.56 11.30 -7.30
C ASN A 251 4.05 12.32 -6.25
N GLN A 252 3.16 12.92 -5.45
CA GLN A 252 3.54 13.93 -4.46
C GLN A 252 2.41 14.17 -3.45
N ALA A 253 2.75 14.65 -2.26
CA ALA A 253 1.77 15.26 -1.36
C ALA A 253 2.26 16.56 -0.75
N TYR A 254 1.32 17.44 -0.44
CA TYR A 254 1.60 18.72 0.18
C TYR A 254 0.45 19.19 1.08
N GLN A 255 0.80 20.00 2.07
CA GLN A 255 -0.15 20.69 2.92
C GLN A 255 -0.24 22.17 2.52
N MET A 256 -1.47 22.62 2.32
CA MET A 256 -1.81 24.04 2.25
C MET A 256 -2.12 24.53 3.66
N ILE A 257 -1.36 25.49 4.14
CA ILE A 257 -1.56 26.11 5.45
C ILE A 257 -2.43 27.36 5.26
N LYS A 258 -3.42 27.54 6.15
CA LYS A 258 -4.23 28.76 6.19
C LYS A 258 -3.31 29.96 6.42
N LYS A 259 -3.40 31.00 5.59
CA LYS A 259 -2.72 32.28 5.89
C LYS A 259 -3.21 32.79 7.24
N SER A 260 -2.29 33.04 8.16
CA SER A 260 -2.61 33.65 9.44
C SER A 260 -3.06 35.09 9.21
N TRP A 261 -3.95 35.60 10.06
CA TRP A 261 -4.31 37.03 10.06
C TRP A 261 -3.08 37.94 10.23
N LEU A 262 -2.00 37.43 10.83
CA LEU A 262 -0.71 38.11 10.95
C LEU A 262 0.02 38.28 9.61
N ASP A 263 -0.20 37.40 8.63
CA ASP A 263 0.40 37.50 7.30
C ASP A 263 -0.23 38.62 6.46
N TRP A 264 -1.42 39.09 6.85
CA TRP A 264 -2.09 40.25 6.26
C TRP A 264 -1.59 41.59 6.78
N LEU A 265 -0.93 41.62 7.94
CA LEU A 265 -0.38 42.85 8.54
C LEU A 265 1.07 43.12 8.13
N ARG A 266 1.71 42.21 7.39
CA ARG A 266 3.12 42.30 6.97
C ARG A 266 3.30 42.50 5.45
N GLY A 267 2.22 42.77 4.71
CA GLY A 267 2.24 43.08 3.28
C GLY A 267 1.53 44.39 3.01
#